data_AF-A0A7J4M7U9-F1
#
_entry.id   AF-A0A7J4M7U9-F1
#
_cell.length_a   1.000
_cell.length_b   1.000
_cell.length_c   1.000
_cell.angle_alpha   90.00
_cell.angle_beta   90.00
_cell.angle_gamma   90.00
#
_symmetry.space_group_name_H-M   'P 1'
#
loop_
_entity.id
_entity.type
_entity.pdbx_description
1 polymer ?
#
loop_
_entity_poly.entity_id
_entity_poly.type
_entity_poly.pdbx_seq_one_letter_code
_entity_poly.pdbx_strand_id
1 'polypeptide(L)' 'MTTKSKKTKSAGRFGARYGKTVRDKLVQVEKKQRVKQKCPFCEKIGLKRISKGVWNCPRCEKTFASNVYYLE' A
#
# COMPACT_ATOMS: atom_id res chain seq x y z
N MET A 1 21.52 6.95 10.14
CA MET A 1 20.66 5.75 10.27
C MET A 1 20.89 4.83 9.07
N THR A 2 21.50 3.66 9.27
CA THR A 2 21.74 2.68 8.19
C THR A 2 20.42 2.02 7.79
N THR A 3 19.92 2.30 6.58
CA THR A 3 18.69 1.69 6.07
C THR A 3 18.96 0.23 5.71
N LYS A 4 18.44 -0.71 6.52
CA LYS A 4 18.67 -2.17 6.42
C LYS A 4 18.28 -2.81 5.07
N SER A 5 17.62 -2.08 4.15
CA SER A 5 17.14 -2.65 2.88
C SER A 5 17.05 -1.63 1.73
N LYS A 6 18.15 -0.92 1.42
CA LYS A 6 18.21 0.09 0.33
C LYS A 6 17.74 -0.45 -1.04
N LYS A 7 18.09 -1.71 -1.36
CA LYS A 7 17.72 -2.36 -2.64
C LYS A 7 16.37 -3.09 -2.57
N THR A 8 16.18 -3.93 -1.56
CA THR A 8 15.03 -4.87 -1.49
C THR A 8 13.75 -4.24 -0.90
N LYS A 9 13.84 -3.09 -0.22
CA LYS A 9 12.71 -2.38 0.40
C LYS A 9 11.78 -3.33 1.17
N SER A 10 10.47 -3.27 0.90
CA SER A 10 9.43 -4.07 1.56
C SER A 10 9.49 -5.56 1.22
N ALA A 11 10.09 -5.94 0.09
CA ALA A 11 10.29 -7.32 -0.32
C ALA A 11 11.47 -8.01 0.40
N GLY A 12 12.18 -7.29 1.28
CA GLY A 12 13.19 -7.90 2.15
C GLY A 12 12.66 -9.05 3.01
N ARG A 13 11.34 -9.05 3.32
CA ARG A 13 10.69 -10.12 4.11
C ARG A 13 10.79 -11.51 3.47
N PHE A 14 10.98 -11.58 2.16
CA PHE A 14 10.98 -12.86 1.44
C PHE A 14 12.36 -13.55 1.47
N GLY A 15 13.41 -12.85 1.91
CA GLY A 15 14.78 -13.38 1.91
C GLY A 15 15.28 -13.65 0.49
N ALA A 16 15.91 -14.79 0.27
CA ALA A 16 16.46 -15.20 -1.02
C ALA A 16 15.40 -15.75 -2.02
N ARG A 17 14.15 -15.96 -1.58
CA ARG A 17 13.11 -16.63 -2.37
C ARG A 17 12.53 -15.77 -3.50
N TYR A 18 11.93 -16.43 -4.49
CA TYR A 18 11.13 -15.85 -5.59
C TYR A 18 11.87 -15.04 -6.67
N GLY A 19 13.20 -14.88 -6.55
CA GLY A 19 14.00 -14.16 -7.56
C GLY A 19 13.86 -12.64 -7.50
N LYS A 20 14.70 -11.91 -8.25
CA LYS A 20 14.76 -10.44 -8.21
C LYS A 20 13.57 -9.77 -8.92
N THR A 21 13.25 -10.21 -10.13
CA THR A 21 12.24 -9.58 -11.00
C THR A 21 10.85 -9.57 -10.37
N VAL A 22 10.43 -10.68 -9.77
CA VAL A 22 9.14 -10.80 -9.06
C VAL A 22 9.09 -9.86 -7.86
N ARG A 23 10.18 -9.80 -7.09
CA ARG A 23 10.29 -8.90 -5.93
C ARG A 23 10.23 -7.43 -6.33
N ASP A 24 10.90 -7.04 -7.42
CA ASP A 24 10.89 -5.66 -7.90
C ASP A 24 9.47 -5.23 -8.34
N LYS A 25 8.73 -6.10 -9.06
CA LYS A 25 7.32 -5.86 -9.42
C LYS A 25 6.43 -5.71 -8.17
N LEU A 26 6.58 -6.60 -7.20
CA LEU A 26 5.81 -6.56 -5.96
C LEU A 26 6.09 -5.28 -5.16
N VAL A 27 7.35 -4.84 -5.08
CA VAL A 27 7.73 -3.59 -4.40
C VAL A 27 7.04 -2.39 -5.04
N GLN A 28 6.91 -2.34 -6.37
CA GLN A 28 6.20 -1.25 -7.05
C GLN A 28 4.72 -1.21 -6.67
N VAL A 29 4.05 -2.36 -6.60
CA VAL A 29 2.64 -2.46 -6.19
C VAL A 29 2.47 -2.11 -4.72
N GLU A 30 3.30 -2.66 -3.84
CA GLU A 30 3.25 -2.37 -2.40
C GLU A 30 3.57 -0.91 -2.07
N LYS A 31 4.47 -0.29 -2.84
CA LYS A 31 4.80 1.13 -2.68
C LYS A 31 3.56 1.99 -2.95
N LYS A 32 2.78 1.69 -4.00
CA LYS A 32 1.52 2.39 -4.28
C LYS A 32 0.47 2.11 -3.21
N GLN A 33 0.35 0.85 -2.79
CA GLN A 33 -0.65 0.40 -1.82
C GLN A 33 -0.45 0.98 -0.41
N ARG A 34 0.79 1.13 0.05
CA ARG A 34 1.09 1.61 1.41
C ARG A 34 1.00 3.12 1.57
N VAL A 35 0.85 3.87 0.48
CA VAL A 35 0.65 5.32 0.54
C VAL A 35 -0.73 5.62 1.12
N LYS A 36 -0.79 6.49 2.12
CA LYS A 36 -2.05 6.97 2.66
C LYS A 36 -2.74 7.84 1.62
N GLN A 37 -3.93 7.44 1.19
CA GLN A 37 -4.69 8.15 0.18
C GLN A 37 -5.63 9.19 0.82
N LYS A 38 -6.06 10.15 -0.02
CA LYS A 38 -7.07 11.16 0.33
C LYS A 38 -8.47 10.55 0.25
N CYS A 39 -9.30 10.85 1.25
CA CYS A 39 -10.68 10.41 1.25
C CYS A 39 -11.54 11.28 0.32
N PRO A 40 -12.36 10.71 -0.58
CA PRO A 40 -13.25 11.49 -1.44
C PRO A 40 -14.34 12.25 -0.67
N PHE A 41 -14.66 11.82 0.56
CA PHE A 41 -15.74 12.44 1.35
C PHE A 41 -15.28 13.55 2.28
N CYS A 42 -14.08 13.42 2.85
CA CYS A 42 -13.59 14.36 3.87
C CYS A 42 -12.25 15.00 3.51
N GLU A 43 -11.72 14.70 2.32
CA GLU A 43 -10.47 15.20 1.69
C GLU A 43 -9.19 14.99 2.50
N LYS A 44 -9.33 14.42 3.69
CA LYS A 44 -8.26 14.16 4.64
C LYS A 44 -7.49 12.91 4.22
N ILE A 45 -6.17 12.98 4.41
CA ILE A 45 -5.27 11.85 4.24
C ILE A 45 -5.40 10.94 5.47
N GLY A 46 -5.52 9.64 5.23
CA GLY A 46 -5.58 8.65 6.33
C GLY A 46 -6.42 7.42 6.07
N LEU A 47 -6.83 7.17 4.83
CA LEU A 47 -7.54 5.95 4.46
C LEU A 47 -6.75 4.69 4.79
N LYS A 48 -7.47 3.69 5.29
CA LYS A 48 -6.96 2.35 5.55
C LYS A 48 -7.68 1.37 4.65
N ARG A 49 -6.93 0.50 3.98
CA ARG A 49 -7.47 -0.60 3.21
C ARG A 49 -7.89 -1.72 4.17
N ILE A 50 -9.15 -2.16 4.10
CA ILE A 50 -9.62 -3.32 4.88
C ILE A 50 -9.42 -4.59 4.07
N SER A 51 -9.89 -4.62 2.83
CA SER A 51 -9.83 -5.79 1.97
C SER A 51 -9.50 -5.40 0.52
N LYS A 52 -9.58 -6.34 -0.42
CA LYS A 52 -9.38 -6.03 -1.85
C LYS A 52 -10.51 -5.11 -2.32
N GLY A 53 -10.15 -3.90 -2.72
CA GLY A 53 -11.10 -2.91 -3.24
C GLY A 53 -12.02 -2.30 -2.19
N VAL A 54 -11.88 -2.60 -0.88
CA VAL A 54 -12.66 -1.95 0.18
C VAL A 54 -11.75 -1.11 1.06
N TRP A 55 -12.11 0.16 1.19
CA TRP A 55 -11.38 1.15 1.96
C TRP A 55 -12.25 1.73 3.05
N ASN A 56 -11.64 1.99 4.20
CA ASN A 56 -12.27 2.61 5.35
C ASN A 56 -11.55 3.90 5.72
N CYS A 57 -12.35 4.95 5.86
CA CYS A 57 -11.93 6.23 6.37
C CYS A 57 -12.12 6.27 7.88
N PRO A 58 -11.07 6.24 8.71
CA PRO A 58 -11.22 6.23 10.17
C PRO A 58 -11.79 7.54 10.75
N ARG A 59 -11.84 8.62 9.96
CA ARG A 59 -12.41 9.90 10.42
C ARG A 59 -13.89 10.08 10.11
N CYS A 60 -14.33 9.50 9.00
CA CYS A 60 -15.69 9.64 8.51
C CYS A 60 -16.48 8.33 8.66
N GLU A 61 -15.82 7.27 9.11
CA GLU A 61 -16.34 5.92 9.35
C GLU A 61 -17.05 5.29 8.15
N LYS A 62 -16.84 5.86 6.96
CA LYS A 62 -17.39 5.34 5.71
C LYS A 62 -16.47 4.28 5.14
N THR A 63 -17.05 3.11 4.90
CA THR A 63 -16.50 2.06 4.06
C THR A 63 -16.99 2.23 2.64
N PHE A 64 -16.09 2.22 1.66
CA PHE A 64 -16.46 2.33 0.26
C PHE A 64 -15.64 1.38 -0.63
N ALA A 65 -16.20 1.07 -1.80
CA ALA A 65 -15.55 0.27 -2.81
C ALA A 65 -14.75 1.14 -3.77
N SER A 66 -13.53 0.74 -4.10
CA SER A 66 -12.68 1.40 -5.09
C SER A 66 -11.61 0.45 -5.63
N ASN A 67 -10.63 1.01 -6.34
CA ASN A 67 -9.50 0.28 -6.87
C ASN A 67 -8.74 -0.52 -5.80
N VAL A 68 -8.18 -1.65 -6.21
CA VAL A 68 -7.60 -2.64 -5.30
C VAL A 68 -6.32 -2.12 -4.63
N TYR A 69 -5.49 -1.36 -5.35
CA TYR A 69 -4.17 -0.94 -4.87
C TYR A 69 -4.03 0.55 -4.60
N TYR A 70 -4.84 1.41 -5.22
CA TYR A 70 -4.80 2.86 -5.04
C TYR A 70 -6.21 3.42 -5.13
N LEU A 71 -6.40 4.62 -4.61
CA LEU A 71 -7.56 5.45 -4.88
C LEU A 71 -7.11 6.48 -5.89
N GLU A 72 -7.85 6.59 -6.99
CA GLU A 72 -7.66 7.67 -7.96
C GLU A 72 -8.31 8.95 -7.44
#